data_AF-A0A2E5NJS0-F1
#
_entry.id   AF-A0A2E5NJS0-F1
#
_cell.length_a   1.000
_cell.length_b   1.000
_cell.length_c   1.000
_cell.angle_alpha   90.00
_cell.angle_beta   90.00
_cell.angle_gamma   90.00
#
_symmetry.space_group_name_H-M   'P 1'
#
loop_
_entity.id
_entity.type
_entity.pdbx_description
1 polymer ?
#
loop_
_entity_poly.entity_id
_entity_poly.type
_entity_poly.pdbx_seq_one_letter_code
_entity_poly.pdbx_strand_id
1 'polypeptide(L)' 'MATIGRNQSCPCGSKKKYKKCCFLKRDNMSIGMRIVVGVVATILTGGLIVFLTSVDEYDPGASSSATAGRVWSEEHQHWH' A
#
# COMPACT_ATOMS: atom_id res chain seq x y z
N MET A 1 46.95 12.17 -6.25
CA MET A 1 45.62 11.93 -5.66
C MET A 1 45.50 10.44 -5.37
N ALA A 2 45.35 10.04 -4.10
CA ALA A 2 45.22 8.63 -3.75
C ALA A 2 43.86 8.09 -4.22
N THR A 3 43.85 7.16 -5.16
CA THR A 3 42.64 6.45 -5.58
C THR A 3 42.27 5.43 -4.51
N ILE A 4 41.26 5.73 -3.70
CA ILE A 4 40.74 4.81 -2.69
C ILE A 4 40.11 3.59 -3.37
N GLY A 5 40.64 2.40 -3.08
CA GLY A 5 40.14 1.14 -3.63
C GLY A 5 38.73 0.80 -3.14
N ARG A 6 37.91 0.19 -4.00
CA ARG A 6 36.50 -0.15 -3.72
C ARG A 6 36.28 -0.96 -2.43
N ASN A 7 37.20 -1.87 -2.10
CA ASN A 7 37.13 -2.70 -0.89
C ASN A 7 37.81 -2.09 0.35
N GLN A 8 38.49 -0.94 0.23
CA GLN A 8 39.18 -0.28 1.33
C GLN A 8 38.19 0.34 2.33
N SER A 9 38.64 0.61 3.55
CA SER A 9 37.85 1.32 4.57
C SER A 9 37.47 2.73 4.10
N CYS A 10 36.23 3.15 4.35
CA CYS A 10 35.78 4.49 4.00
C CYS A 10 36.50 5.57 4.83
N PRO A 11 37.06 6.63 4.20
CA PRO A 11 37.70 7.74 4.93
C PRO A 11 36.69 8.62 5.69
N CYS A 12 35.39 8.41 5.49
CA CYS A 12 34.30 9.12 6.13
C CYS A 12 34.09 8.77 7.62
N GLY A 13 34.96 7.95 8.22
CA GLY A 13 34.86 7.55 9.63
C GLY A 13 33.83 6.45 9.93
N SER A 14 33.11 5.94 8.94
CA SER A 14 32.01 4.98 9.14
C SER A 14 32.45 3.54 9.45
N LYS A 15 33.76 3.24 9.38
CA LYS A 15 34.36 1.89 9.49
C LYS A 15 33.81 0.83 8.51
N LYS A 16 32.96 1.21 7.55
CA LYS A 16 32.42 0.34 6.50
C LYS A 16 33.34 0.35 5.27
N LYS A 17 33.33 -0.74 4.47
CA LYS A 17 33.99 -0.77 3.15
C LYS A 17 33.49 0.39 2.30
N TYR A 18 34.37 1.05 1.54
CA TYR A 18 34.07 2.22 0.72
C TYR A 18 32.87 1.96 -0.22
N LYS A 19 32.85 0.79 -0.87
CA LYS A 19 31.73 0.32 -1.71
C LYS A 19 30.37 0.18 -1.02
N LYS A 20 30.32 0.18 0.32
CA LYS A 20 29.11 0.04 1.13
C LYS A 20 28.77 1.33 1.90
N CYS A 21 29.51 2.41 1.67
CA CYS A 21 29.32 3.67 2.39
C CYS A 21 29.28 4.85 1.42
N CYS A 22 30.33 5.67 1.33
CA CYS A 22 30.33 6.83 0.44
C CYS A 22 30.16 6.49 -1.04
N PHE A 23 30.51 5.28 -1.48
CA PHE A 23 30.23 4.82 -2.84
C PHE A 23 28.74 4.57 -3.09
N LEU A 24 28.00 4.14 -2.07
CA LEU A 24 26.54 3.99 -2.10
C LEU A 24 25.80 5.27 -1.68
N LYS A 25 26.48 6.41 -1.48
CA LYS A 25 25.79 7.69 -1.23
C LYS A 25 24.85 8.09 -2.38
N ARG A 26 24.90 7.37 -3.49
CA ARG A 26 23.77 7.25 -4.41
C ARG A 26 23.27 5.81 -4.36
N ASP A 27 22.36 5.51 -3.45
CA ASP A 27 21.38 4.46 -3.65
C ASP A 27 20.54 4.96 -4.84
N ASN A 28 21.06 4.70 -6.04
CA ASN A 28 20.46 5.06 -7.30
C ASN A 28 19.24 4.19 -7.48
N MET A 29 18.18 4.50 -6.74
CA MET A 29 16.86 4.23 -7.26
C MET A 29 16.80 4.96 -8.59
N SER A 30 16.94 4.21 -9.69
CA SER A 30 16.78 4.75 -11.03
C SER A 30 15.53 5.61 -11.04
N ILE A 31 15.56 6.73 -11.75
CA ILE A 31 14.41 7.64 -11.81
C ILE A 31 13.12 6.88 -12.19
N GLY A 32 13.24 5.87 -13.05
CA GLY A 32 12.13 4.98 -13.38
C GLY A 32 11.62 4.17 -12.18
N MET A 33 12.51 3.63 -11.35
CA MET A 33 12.10 2.89 -10.15
C MET A 33 11.53 3.80 -9.06
N ARG A 34 11.96 5.07 -8.97
CA ARG A 34 11.32 6.07 -8.10
C ARG A 34 9.90 6.38 -8.53
N ILE A 35 9.67 6.52 -9.84
CA ILE A 35 8.33 6.73 -10.41
C ILE A 35 7.44 5.52 -10.15
N VAL A 36 7.93 4.30 -10.42
CA VAL A 36 7.18 3.06 -10.16
C VAL A 36 6.82 2.93 -8.68
N VAL A 37 7.77 3.15 -7.77
CA VAL A 37 7.50 3.12 -6.32
C VAL A 37 6.47 4.18 -5.93
N GLY A 38 6.55 5.39 -6.50
CA GLY A 38 5.56 6.44 -6.31
C GLY A 38 4.15 6.03 -6.76
N VAL A 39 4.02 5.50 -7.98
CA VAL A 39 2.74 5.02 -8.55
C VAL A 39 2.14 3.90 -7.70
N VAL A 40 2.95 2.90 -7.32
CA VAL A 40 2.49 1.79 -6.48
C VAL A 40 2.02 2.30 -5.13
N ALA A 41 2.78 3.20 -4.49
CA ALA A 41 2.38 3.81 -3.23
C ALA A 41 1.04 4.55 -3.36
N THR A 42 0.86 5.34 -4.42
CA THR A 42 -0.42 6.05 -4.65
C THR A 42 -1.60 5.11 -4.88
N ILE A 43 -1.40 3.98 -5.56
CA ILE A 43 -2.47 2.99 -5.78
C ILE A 43 -2.83 2.30 -4.47
N LEU A 44 -1.84 1.92 -3.67
CA LEU A 44 -2.09 1.26 -2.37
C LEU A 44 -2.77 2.20 -1.38
N THR A 45 -2.30 3.45 -1.28
CA THR A 45 -2.92 4.45 -0.42
C THR A 45 -4.31 4.84 -0.93
N GLY A 46 -4.49 5.04 -2.24
CA GLY A 46 -5.79 5.32 -2.85
C GLY A 46 -6.79 4.18 -2.66
N GLY A 47 -6.35 2.93 -2.86
CA GLY A 47 -7.16 1.74 -2.61
C GLY A 47 -7.56 1.59 -1.14
N LEU A 48 -6.64 1.88 -0.22
CA LEU A 48 -6.95 1.91 1.22
C LEU A 48 -7.97 3.00 1.56
N ILE A 49 -7.84 4.20 1.00
CA ILE A 49 -8.81 5.29 1.21
C ILE A 49 -10.19 4.88 0.70
N VAL A 50 -10.29 4.37 -0.53
CA VAL A 50 -11.56 3.89 -1.11
C VAL A 50 -12.18 2.80 -0.24
N PHE A 51 -11.37 1.83 0.22
CA PHE A 51 -11.82 0.77 1.12
C PHE A 51 -12.37 1.34 2.44
N LEU A 52 -11.64 2.24 3.08
CA LEU A 52 -12.07 2.88 4.33
C LEU A 52 -13.32 3.75 4.15
N THR A 53 -13.51 4.37 2.99
CA THR A 53 -14.75 5.12 2.70
C THR A 53 -15.92 4.20 2.35
N SER A 54 -15.67 3.01 1.80
CA SER A 54 -16.73 2.04 1.43
C SER A 54 -17.32 1.27 2.61
N VAL A 55 -16.63 1.23 3.76
CA VAL A 55 -17.14 0.55 4.96
C VAL A 55 -18.11 1.41 5.78
N ASP A 56 -18.20 2.72 5.54
CA ASP A 56 -19.16 3.60 6.22
C ASP A 56 -20.59 3.40 5.70
N GLU A 57 -20.73 3.13 4.38
CA GLU A 57 -21.98 2.68 3.75
C GLU A 57 -22.01 1.14 3.62
N TYR A 58 -21.46 0.43 4.60
CA TYR A 58 -21.91 -0.93 4.86
C TYR A 58 -23.26 -0.81 5.56
N ASP A 59 -24.31 -0.59 4.78
CA ASP A 59 -25.68 -0.85 5.22
C ASP A 59 -25.79 -2.39 5.32
N PRO A 60 -25.72 -3.01 6.51
CA PRO A 60 -25.99 -4.45 6.62
C PRO A 60 -27.40 -4.79 6.12
N GLY A 61 -28.24 -3.77 5.92
CA GLY A 61 -29.57 -3.86 5.37
C GLY A 61 -29.68 -3.91 3.84
N ALA A 62 -28.60 -3.76 3.07
CA ALA A 62 -28.67 -4.01 1.62
C ALA A 62 -28.93 -5.50 1.32
N SER A 63 -28.64 -6.38 2.28
CA SER A 63 -29.04 -7.80 2.26
C SER A 63 -30.39 -8.07 2.95
N SER A 64 -30.94 -7.11 3.70
CA SER A 64 -32.28 -7.21 4.29
C SER A 64 -33.34 -6.38 3.56
N SER A 65 -32.99 -5.59 2.56
CA SER A 65 -33.93 -4.86 1.69
C SER A 65 -34.73 -5.79 0.76
N ALA A 66 -34.31 -7.05 0.62
CA ALA A 66 -35.13 -8.09 0.01
C ALA A 66 -36.30 -8.55 0.91
N THR A 67 -36.30 -8.21 2.20
CA THR A 67 -37.29 -8.65 3.20
C THR A 67 -37.75 -7.57 4.19
N ALA A 68 -37.23 -6.34 4.11
CA ALA A 68 -37.65 -5.20 4.93
C ALA A 68 -39.03 -4.71 4.49
N GLY A 69 -40.07 -5.42 4.94
CA GLY A 69 -41.46 -5.15 4.61
C GLY A 69 -42.28 -6.40 4.33
N ARG A 70 -41.63 -7.58 4.23
CA ARG A 70 -42.35 -8.82 3.98
C ARG A 70 -42.75 -9.55 5.25
N VAL A 71 -44.06 -9.68 5.47
CA VAL A 71 -44.63 -10.40 6.62
C VAL A 71 -45.21 -11.71 6.11
N TRP A 72 -44.80 -12.82 6.74
CA TRP A 72 -45.34 -14.14 6.44
C TRP A 72 -46.81 -14.22 6.86
N SER A 73 -47.71 -14.59 5.94
CA SER A 73 -49.12 -14.82 6.27
C SER A 73 -49.35 -16.32 6.44
N GLU A 74 -49.59 -16.77 7.68
CA GLU A 74 -49.85 -18.19 7.96
C GLU A 74 -51.08 -18.73 7.23
N GLU A 75 -52.07 -17.86 6.97
CA GLU A 75 -53.31 -18.20 6.26
C GLU A 75 -53.09 -18.44 4.76
N HIS A 76 -52.12 -17.75 4.15
CA HIS A 76 -51.88 -17.86 2.70
C HIS A 76 -50.53 -18.47 2.31
N GLN A 77 -49.72 -18.94 3.27
CA GLN A 77 -48.43 -19.64 3.05
C GLN A 77 -47.51 -18.96 2.01
N HIS A 78 -47.54 -17.63 1.94
CA HIS A 78 -46.64 -16.85 1.10
C HIS A 78 -46.22 -15.56 1.79
N TRP A 79 -45.17 -14.94 1.25
CA TRP A 79 -44.66 -13.65 1.66
C TRP A 79 -45.36 -12.54 0.87
N HIS A 80 -45.93 -11.56 1.55
CA HIS A 80 -46.33 -10.28 0.94
C HIS A 80 -45.16 -9.32 0.95
#